data_AF-A0A3P0MSX2-F1
#
_entry.id   AF-A0A3P0MSX2-F1
#
_cell.length_a   1.000
_cell.length_b   1.000
_cell.length_c   1.000
_cell.angle_alpha   90.00
_cell.angle_beta   90.00
_cell.angle_gamma   90.00
#
_symmetry.space_group_name_H-M   'P 1'
#
loop_
_entity.id
_entity.type
_entity.pdbx_description
1 polymer ?
#
loop_
_entity_poly.entity_id
_entity_poly.type
_entity_poly.pdbx_seq_one_letter_code
_entity_poly.pdbx_strand_id
1 'polypeptide(L)'
;MTLPFYTIGHSNRTLDEFVEMLDAVDVALLADIRKMTRSRTNPQFNEATLPDALAAVDIAYEHIAALGGLRGKSRGVPDEVNDFWTNSSFHRYADYALSPEFRAGLDQLIAQGHAQRCAIMCSEAVWWRCHRRIVSDYLIARGETVLHIMGKNRVEPARLTAGAVIRADGTIVYPDVEGDAAKEEPAARPDA
;
A
#
# COMPACT_ATOMS: atom_id res chain seq x y z
N MET A 1 -19.32 -11.12 6.67
CA MET A 1 -18.92 -9.80 6.13
C MET A 1 -17.42 -9.81 6.06
N THR A 2 -16.82 -9.49 4.91
CA THR A 2 -15.36 -9.37 4.77
C THR A 2 -14.89 -8.10 5.46
N LEU A 3 -13.75 -8.17 6.15
CA LEU A 3 -13.15 -7.01 6.82
C LEU A 3 -12.47 -6.11 5.77
N PRO A 4 -12.54 -4.78 5.91
CA PRO A 4 -11.80 -3.89 5.02
C PRO A 4 -10.30 -3.93 5.34
N PHE A 5 -9.49 -3.69 4.31
CA PHE A 5 -8.05 -3.48 4.43
C PHE A 5 -7.76 -2.00 4.62
N TYR A 6 -7.02 -1.66 5.66
CA TYR A 6 -6.57 -0.29 5.89
C TYR A 6 -5.18 -0.08 5.30
N THR A 7 -4.85 1.17 4.97
CA THR A 7 -3.47 1.55 4.65
C THR A 7 -3.04 2.72 5.52
N ILE A 8 -1.78 2.74 5.95
CA ILE A 8 -1.24 3.82 6.77
C ILE A 8 0.20 4.15 6.35
N GLY A 9 0.59 5.39 6.57
CA GLY A 9 1.95 5.87 6.40
C GLY A 9 2.50 6.41 7.72
N HIS A 10 3.60 5.85 8.22
CA HIS A 10 4.12 6.28 9.52
C HIS A 10 4.71 7.70 9.48
N SER A 11 5.29 8.13 8.34
CA SER A 11 5.90 9.44 8.18
C SER A 11 6.90 9.77 9.31
N ASN A 12 6.83 10.96 9.88
CA ASN A 12 7.55 11.42 11.06
C ASN A 12 6.68 11.47 12.33
N ARG A 13 5.55 10.75 12.36
CA ARG A 13 4.66 10.71 13.52
C ARG A 13 5.34 10.11 14.74
N THR A 14 4.87 10.49 15.93
CA THR A 14 5.23 9.76 17.13
C THR A 14 4.62 8.35 17.10
N LEU A 15 5.14 7.44 17.92
CA LEU A 15 4.56 6.11 18.07
C LEU A 15 3.12 6.20 18.61
N ASP A 16 2.89 7.07 19.60
CA ASP A 16 1.57 7.27 20.21
C ASP A 16 0.54 7.76 19.19
N GLU A 17 0.88 8.78 18.40
CA GLU A 17 -0.01 9.28 17.32
C GLU A 17 -0.33 8.19 16.30
N PHE A 18 0.66 7.35 15.97
CA PHE A 18 0.49 6.27 15.03
C PHE A 18 -0.41 5.15 15.59
N VAL A 19 -0.23 4.77 16.85
CA VAL A 19 -1.06 3.78 17.54
C VAL A 19 -2.50 4.30 17.67
N GLU A 20 -2.71 5.56 18.06
CA GLU A 20 -4.05 6.16 18.13
C GLU A 20 -4.77 6.12 16.78
N MET A 21 -4.05 6.26 15.66
CA MET A 21 -4.63 6.16 14.32
C MET A 21 -5.03 4.74 13.94
N LEU A 22 -4.31 3.72 14.44
CA LEU A 22 -4.66 2.31 14.23
C LEU A 22 -5.84 1.90 15.11
N ASP A 23 -5.84 2.32 16.37
CA ASP A 23 -6.89 2.05 17.36
C ASP A 23 -8.23 2.68 16.95
N ALA A 24 -8.22 3.90 16.39
CA ALA A 24 -9.43 4.57 15.92
C ALA A 24 -10.22 3.81 14.83
N VAL A 25 -9.61 2.78 14.23
CA VAL A 25 -10.26 1.89 13.26
C VAL A 25 -10.19 0.42 13.65
N ASP A 26 -9.85 0.11 14.91
CA ASP A 26 -9.78 -1.24 15.49
C ASP A 26 -8.79 -2.20 14.78
N VAL A 27 -7.66 -1.69 14.26
CA VAL A 27 -6.65 -2.54 13.60
C VAL A 27 -6.04 -3.52 14.59
N ALA A 28 -6.10 -4.82 14.26
CA ALA A 28 -5.53 -5.90 15.06
C ALA A 28 -4.19 -6.40 14.50
N LEU A 29 -3.91 -6.16 13.21
CA LEU A 29 -2.64 -6.53 12.57
C LEU A 29 -2.09 -5.38 11.73
N LEU A 30 -0.83 -5.01 11.99
CA LEU A 30 -0.05 -4.15 11.12
C LEU A 30 0.84 -4.98 10.20
N ALA A 31 0.52 -5.00 8.91
CA ALA A 31 1.35 -5.59 7.86
C ALA A 31 2.35 -4.55 7.35
N ASP A 32 3.61 -4.67 7.76
CA ASP A 32 4.69 -3.82 7.25
C ASP A 32 5.12 -4.31 5.86
N ILE A 33 4.94 -3.46 4.86
CA ILE A 33 5.32 -3.74 3.47
C ILE A 33 6.54 -2.93 3.05
N ARG A 34 7.31 -2.35 3.99
CA ARG A 34 8.54 -1.60 3.67
C ARG A 34 9.65 -2.56 3.29
N LYS A 35 10.39 -2.24 2.21
CA LYS A 35 11.65 -2.94 1.91
C LYS A 35 12.73 -2.67 2.96
N MET A 36 12.81 -1.41 3.41
CA MET A 36 13.75 -0.97 4.44
C MET A 36 12.97 -0.68 5.72
N THR A 37 13.02 -1.61 6.66
CA THR A 37 12.34 -1.53 7.97
C THR A 37 13.20 -0.85 9.04
N ARG A 38 14.29 -0.20 8.64
CA ARG A 38 15.21 0.51 9.55
C ARG A 38 15.42 1.95 9.11
N SER A 39 15.35 2.87 10.06
CA SER A 39 15.56 4.30 9.90
C SER A 39 16.31 4.86 11.11
N ARG A 40 17.26 5.77 10.85
CA ARG A 40 17.91 6.57 11.90
C ARG A 40 17.04 7.74 12.35
N THR A 41 16.23 8.28 11.44
CA THR A 41 15.39 9.45 11.70
C THR A 41 14.12 9.06 12.44
N ASN A 42 13.56 7.88 12.15
CA ASN A 42 12.34 7.38 12.77
C ASN A 42 12.57 6.01 13.43
N PRO A 43 13.43 5.92 14.46
CA PRO A 43 13.83 4.65 15.07
C PRO A 43 12.68 3.91 15.80
N GLN A 44 11.61 4.61 16.16
CA GLN A 44 10.41 4.03 16.77
C GLN A 44 9.65 3.09 15.83
N PHE A 45 9.82 3.25 14.51
CA PHE A 45 9.24 2.35 13.50
C PHE A 45 10.25 1.34 12.99
N ASN A 46 11.35 1.07 13.71
CA ASN A 46 12.28 0.03 13.30
C ASN A 46 11.70 -1.35 13.62
N GLU A 47 11.97 -2.33 12.77
CA GLU A 47 11.56 -3.73 13.01
C GLU A 47 12.06 -4.29 14.36
N ALA A 48 13.14 -3.75 14.91
CA ALA A 48 13.67 -4.15 16.21
C ALA A 48 12.90 -3.59 17.43
N THR A 49 11.98 -2.64 17.23
CA THR A 49 11.28 -1.92 18.31
C THR A 49 9.78 -1.89 18.12
N LEU A 50 9.32 -1.74 16.87
CA LEU A 50 7.91 -1.61 16.53
C LEU A 50 7.05 -2.82 16.94
N PRO A 51 7.49 -4.10 16.79
CA PRO A 51 6.67 -5.24 17.17
C PRO A 51 6.33 -5.25 18.67
N ASP A 52 7.31 -5.01 19.54
CA ASP A 52 7.12 -4.98 20.99
C ASP A 52 6.21 -3.83 21.42
N ALA A 53 6.37 -2.67 20.79
CA ALA A 53 5.52 -1.50 21.01
C ALA A 53 4.05 -1.75 20.64
N LEU A 54 3.81 -2.41 19.50
CA LEU A 54 2.46 -2.76 19.04
C LEU A 54 1.83 -3.87 19.89
N ALA A 55 2.62 -4.86 20.32
CA ALA A 55 2.15 -5.93 21.17
C ALA A 55 1.67 -5.43 22.55
N ALA A 56 2.26 -4.33 23.07
CA ALA A 56 1.82 -3.71 24.31
C ALA A 56 0.41 -3.09 24.25
N VAL A 57 -0.14 -2.93 23.04
CA VAL A 57 -1.49 -2.43 22.77
C VAL A 57 -2.31 -3.43 21.94
N ASP A 58 -1.96 -4.71 22.03
CA ASP A 58 -2.68 -5.83 21.38
C ASP A 58 -2.76 -5.76 19.84
N ILE A 59 -1.81 -5.08 19.19
CA ILE A 59 -1.67 -5.04 17.73
C ILE A 59 -0.56 -6.01 17.32
N ALA A 60 -0.90 -7.02 16.52
CA ALA A 60 0.08 -7.91 15.92
C ALA A 60 0.91 -7.20 14.84
N TYR A 61 2.13 -7.67 14.61
CA TYR A 61 3.03 -7.16 13.57
C TYR A 61 3.47 -8.30 12.66
N GLU A 62 3.43 -8.05 11.36
CA GLU A 62 3.96 -8.97 10.35
C GLU A 62 4.69 -8.20 9.25
N HIS A 63 5.88 -8.66 8.87
CA HIS A 63 6.62 -8.07 7.75
C HIS A 63 6.40 -8.89 6.47
N ILE A 64 5.79 -8.27 5.46
CA ILE A 64 5.54 -8.90 4.16
C ILE A 64 6.50 -8.29 3.13
N ALA A 65 7.77 -8.70 3.20
CA ALA A 65 8.85 -8.18 2.35
C ALA A 65 8.58 -8.31 0.84
N ALA A 66 7.76 -9.28 0.43
CA ALA A 66 7.33 -9.45 -0.95
C ALA A 66 6.54 -8.24 -1.47
N LEU A 67 5.77 -7.56 -0.62
CA LEU A 67 5.07 -6.33 -0.99
C LEU A 67 5.95 -5.07 -0.88
N GLY A 68 7.23 -5.25 -0.54
CA GLY A 68 8.29 -4.25 -0.51
C GLY A 68 8.41 -3.39 -1.77
N GLY A 69 8.34 -2.06 -1.61
CA GLY A 69 8.76 -1.11 -2.65
C GLY A 69 10.27 -1.17 -2.99
N LEU A 70 10.81 -0.13 -3.65
CA LEU A 70 12.24 -0.02 -4.00
C LEU A 70 12.75 -1.21 -4.83
N ARG A 71 12.14 -1.42 -6.00
CA ARG A 71 12.47 -2.51 -6.93
C ARG A 71 13.39 -2.03 -8.06
N GLY A 72 14.18 -2.96 -8.58
CA GLY A 72 15.06 -2.74 -9.75
C GLY A 72 14.28 -2.89 -11.06
N LYS A 73 14.95 -2.68 -12.20
CA LYS A 73 14.34 -2.92 -13.52
C LYS A 73 14.06 -4.43 -13.70
N SER A 74 12.83 -4.76 -14.10
CA SER A 74 12.44 -6.12 -14.48
C SER A 74 12.98 -6.45 -15.86
N ARG A 75 13.56 -7.64 -16.04
CA ARG A 75 14.25 -8.03 -17.30
C ARG A 75 13.33 -8.67 -18.36
N GLY A 76 12.02 -8.69 -18.15
CA GLY A 76 11.07 -9.36 -19.05
C GLY A 76 9.71 -8.68 -19.17
N VAL A 77 9.60 -7.44 -18.69
CA VAL A 77 8.40 -6.61 -18.85
C VAL A 77 8.77 -5.50 -19.81
N PRO A 78 8.16 -5.44 -21.01
CA PRO A 78 8.33 -4.30 -21.92
C PRO A 78 7.89 -2.99 -21.25
N ASP A 79 8.61 -1.89 -21.51
CA ASP A 79 8.41 -0.62 -20.82
C ASP A 79 6.97 -0.09 -21.07
N GLU A 80 6.38 -0.34 -22.25
CA GLU A 80 5.02 0.07 -22.61
C GLU A 80 3.90 -0.54 -21.75
N VAL A 81 4.19 -1.62 -21.00
CA VAL A 81 3.20 -2.30 -20.17
C VAL A 81 2.73 -1.42 -19.00
N ASN A 82 3.63 -0.60 -18.45
CA ASN A 82 3.38 0.21 -17.25
C ASN A 82 3.77 1.69 -17.46
N ASP A 83 3.74 2.15 -18.70
CA ASP A 83 4.27 3.46 -19.12
C ASP A 83 3.48 4.66 -18.61
N PHE A 84 2.23 4.46 -18.13
CA PHE A 84 1.51 5.46 -17.34
C PHE A 84 2.35 6.03 -16.18
N TRP A 85 3.23 5.19 -15.60
CA TRP A 85 4.13 5.60 -14.54
C TRP A 85 5.39 6.28 -15.08
N THR A 86 5.30 7.59 -15.30
CA THR A 86 6.48 8.42 -15.65
C THR A 86 7.55 8.44 -14.56
N ASN A 87 7.18 8.17 -13.30
CA ASN A 87 8.14 7.98 -12.21
C ASN A 87 8.72 6.56 -12.25
N SER A 88 10.03 6.47 -12.50
CA SER A 88 10.75 5.19 -12.62
C SER A 88 10.60 4.25 -11.41
N SER A 89 10.38 4.76 -10.19
CA SER A 89 10.20 3.91 -9.01
C SER A 89 8.82 3.25 -8.98
N PHE A 90 7.78 3.97 -9.40
CA PHE A 90 6.45 3.39 -9.56
C PHE A 90 6.40 2.41 -10.73
N HIS A 91 7.00 2.77 -11.87
CA HIS A 91 7.09 1.90 -13.05
C HIS A 91 7.73 0.55 -12.69
N ARG A 92 8.94 0.58 -12.10
CA ARG A 92 9.64 -0.64 -11.68
C ARG A 92 8.87 -1.46 -10.66
N TYR A 93 8.11 -0.81 -9.79
CA TYR A 93 7.28 -1.52 -8.82
C TYR A 93 6.04 -2.15 -9.48
N ALA A 94 5.41 -1.48 -10.44
CA ALA A 94 4.33 -2.04 -11.25
C ALA A 94 4.81 -3.26 -12.06
N ASP A 95 6.02 -3.19 -12.66
CA ASP A 95 6.61 -4.36 -13.33
C ASP A 95 6.82 -5.52 -12.37
N TYR A 96 7.35 -5.23 -11.18
CA TYR A 96 7.54 -6.23 -10.14
C TYR A 96 6.21 -6.81 -9.63
N ALA A 97 5.13 -6.03 -9.63
CA ALA A 97 3.82 -6.50 -9.20
C ALA A 97 3.21 -7.57 -10.13
N LEU A 98 3.79 -7.77 -11.32
CA LEU A 98 3.44 -8.88 -12.22
C LEU A 98 4.11 -10.21 -11.82
N SER A 99 5.02 -10.19 -10.85
CA SER A 99 5.80 -11.36 -10.46
C SER A 99 5.00 -12.35 -9.58
N PRO A 100 5.36 -13.64 -9.61
CA PRO A 100 4.81 -14.64 -8.68
C PRO A 100 5.07 -14.30 -7.21
N GLU A 101 6.21 -13.68 -6.88
CA GLU A 101 6.57 -13.30 -5.51
C GLU A 101 5.62 -12.23 -4.97
N PHE A 102 5.30 -11.22 -5.77
CA PHE A 102 4.31 -10.22 -5.38
C PHE A 102 2.94 -10.86 -5.15
N ARG A 103 2.52 -11.76 -6.05
CA ARG A 103 1.24 -12.48 -5.93
C ARG A 103 1.17 -13.28 -4.63
N ALA A 104 2.23 -14.03 -4.29
CA ALA A 104 2.28 -14.79 -3.05
C ALA A 104 2.19 -13.89 -1.81
N GLY A 105 2.88 -12.73 -1.81
CA GLY A 105 2.77 -11.74 -0.73
C GLY A 105 1.38 -11.12 -0.62
N LEU A 106 0.71 -10.87 -1.74
CA LEU A 106 -0.66 -10.36 -1.77
C LEU A 106 -1.65 -11.40 -1.23
N ASP A 107 -1.52 -12.66 -1.64
CA ASP A 107 -2.39 -13.74 -1.17
C ASP A 107 -2.21 -13.98 0.34
N GLN A 108 -0.97 -13.88 0.86
CA GLN A 108 -0.68 -13.89 2.30
C GLN A 108 -1.38 -12.72 3.01
N LEU A 109 -1.23 -11.50 2.51
CA LEU A 109 -1.90 -10.32 3.07
C LEU A 109 -3.43 -10.50 3.10
N ILE A 110 -4.02 -11.00 2.02
CA ILE A 110 -5.47 -11.20 1.93
C ILE A 110 -5.94 -12.22 2.98
N ALA A 111 -5.24 -13.35 3.11
CA ALA A 111 -5.56 -14.36 4.11
C ALA A 111 -5.55 -13.76 5.54
N GLN A 112 -4.56 -12.91 5.85
CA GLN A 112 -4.48 -12.24 7.14
C GLN A 112 -5.62 -11.25 7.36
N GLY A 113 -5.91 -10.41 6.36
CA GLY A 113 -6.98 -9.40 6.46
C GLY A 113 -8.39 -10.00 6.51
N HIS A 114 -8.57 -11.23 6.01
CA HIS A 114 -9.82 -11.98 6.20
C HIS A 114 -9.95 -12.58 7.60
N ALA A 115 -8.83 -12.90 8.25
CA ALA A 115 -8.83 -13.45 9.62
C ALA A 115 -9.02 -12.35 10.67
N GLN A 116 -8.47 -11.15 10.44
CA GLN A 116 -8.47 -10.05 11.39
C GLN A 116 -8.31 -8.70 10.69
N ARG A 117 -8.68 -7.61 11.38
CA ARG A 117 -8.64 -6.27 10.77
C ARG A 117 -7.19 -5.84 10.57
N CYS A 118 -6.80 -5.65 9.30
CA CYS A 118 -5.41 -5.43 8.91
C CYS A 118 -5.19 -4.02 8.36
N ALA A 119 -4.04 -3.41 8.71
CA ALA A 119 -3.51 -2.23 8.04
C ALA A 119 -2.17 -2.53 7.36
N ILE A 120 -2.02 -2.18 6.08
CA ILE A 120 -0.72 -2.16 5.42
C ILE A 120 0.03 -0.85 5.68
N MET A 121 1.28 -0.95 6.13
CA MET A 121 2.11 0.20 6.49
C MET A 121 3.24 0.45 5.48
N CYS A 122 3.45 1.73 5.14
CA CYS A 122 4.68 2.22 4.53
C CYS A 122 5.23 3.46 5.27
N SER A 123 6.30 4.07 4.75
CA SER A 123 6.91 5.27 5.34
C SER A 123 6.30 6.60 4.93
N GLU A 124 5.64 6.69 3.78
CA GLU A 124 5.13 7.95 3.23
C GLU A 124 3.73 8.28 3.76
N ALA A 125 3.52 9.53 4.21
CA ALA A 125 2.28 9.98 4.83
C ALA A 125 1.08 9.85 3.89
N VAL A 126 1.28 10.16 2.60
CA VAL A 126 0.22 10.18 1.59
C VAL A 126 0.30 8.98 0.65
N TRP A 127 -0.83 8.33 0.38
CA TRP A 127 -0.83 7.04 -0.31
C TRP A 127 -0.44 7.16 -1.78
N TRP A 128 -0.70 8.31 -2.41
CA TRP A 128 -0.44 8.52 -3.83
C TRP A 128 1.04 8.72 -4.19
N ARG A 129 1.93 8.88 -3.20
CA ARG A 129 3.38 9.07 -3.39
C ARG A 129 4.21 7.84 -3.07
N CYS A 130 3.58 6.70 -2.75
CA CYS A 130 4.30 5.48 -2.44
C CYS A 130 3.64 4.21 -3.00
N HIS A 131 4.36 3.10 -2.88
CA HIS A 131 4.03 1.80 -3.44
C HIS A 131 2.71 1.20 -2.89
N ARG A 132 2.21 1.66 -1.73
CA ARG A 132 0.92 1.20 -1.20
C ARG A 132 -0.25 1.51 -2.14
N ARG A 133 -0.10 2.51 -3.02
CA ARG A 133 -1.06 2.79 -4.09
C ARG A 133 -1.28 1.57 -4.99
N ILE A 134 -0.20 0.98 -5.49
CA ILE A 134 -0.27 -0.20 -6.37
C ILE A 134 -0.76 -1.43 -5.57
N VAL A 135 -0.34 -1.61 -4.31
CA VAL A 135 -0.90 -2.69 -3.47
C VAL A 135 -2.42 -2.54 -3.27
N SER A 136 -2.89 -1.30 -3.10
CA SER A 136 -4.32 -1.00 -2.97
C SER A 136 -5.08 -1.34 -4.26
N ASP A 137 -4.51 -1.03 -5.41
CA ASP A 137 -5.10 -1.39 -6.71
C ASP A 137 -5.31 -2.91 -6.81
N TYR A 138 -4.31 -3.69 -6.40
CA TYR A 138 -4.39 -5.16 -6.40
C TYR A 138 -5.39 -5.72 -5.40
N LEU A 139 -5.51 -5.14 -4.21
CA LEU A 139 -6.56 -5.51 -3.25
C LEU A 139 -7.97 -5.22 -3.82
N ILE A 140 -8.16 -4.04 -4.42
CA ILE A 140 -9.44 -3.66 -5.05
C ILE A 140 -9.78 -4.61 -6.21
N ALA A 141 -8.80 -4.96 -7.05
CA ALA A 141 -8.99 -5.90 -8.15
C ALA A 141 -9.34 -7.33 -7.69
N ARG A 142 -9.00 -7.68 -6.43
CA ARG A 142 -9.42 -8.91 -5.75
C ARG A 142 -10.80 -8.82 -5.10
N GLY A 143 -11.48 -7.68 -5.20
CA GLY A 143 -12.80 -7.44 -4.63
C GLY A 143 -12.77 -6.96 -3.17
N GLU A 144 -11.58 -6.62 -2.64
CA GLU A 144 -11.44 -6.16 -1.27
C GLU A 144 -11.80 -4.69 -1.12
N THR A 145 -12.40 -4.34 0.03
CA THR A 145 -12.61 -2.93 0.40
C THR A 145 -11.32 -2.37 0.97
N VAL A 146 -10.80 -1.28 0.41
CA VAL A 146 -9.56 -0.65 0.87
C VAL A 146 -9.81 0.77 1.34
N LEU A 147 -9.26 1.11 2.51
CA LEU A 147 -9.46 2.40 3.19
C LEU A 147 -8.10 3.01 3.60
N HIS A 148 -7.84 4.26 3.24
CA HIS A 148 -6.62 4.97 3.62
C HIS A 148 -6.82 5.73 4.94
N ILE A 149 -6.05 5.39 5.97
CA ILE A 149 -5.96 6.16 7.21
C ILE A 149 -5.08 7.39 6.93
N MET A 150 -5.69 8.57 6.93
CA MET A 150 -5.03 9.85 6.64
C MET A 150 -4.85 10.71 7.89
N GLY A 151 -5.52 10.37 8.99
CA GLY A 151 -5.41 11.00 10.30
C GLY A 151 -6.34 10.30 11.30
N LYS A 152 -6.28 10.68 12.59
CA LYS A 152 -7.04 10.04 13.68
C LYS A 152 -8.52 9.82 13.38
N ASN A 153 -9.17 10.79 12.74
CA ASN A 153 -10.60 10.72 12.36
C ASN A 153 -10.81 10.93 10.85
N ARG A 154 -9.81 10.59 10.03
CA ARG A 154 -9.87 10.78 8.58
C ARG A 154 -9.49 9.49 7.88
N VAL A 155 -10.50 8.80 7.38
CA VAL A 155 -10.37 7.60 6.56
C VAL A 155 -10.99 7.87 5.20
N GLU A 156 -10.27 7.52 4.13
CA GLU A 156 -10.70 7.76 2.76
C GLU A 156 -10.79 6.46 1.97
N PRO A 157 -11.85 6.23 1.19
CA PRO A 157 -11.92 5.04 0.35
C PRO A 157 -10.86 5.09 -0.74
N ALA A 158 -10.13 3.99 -0.91
CA ALA A 158 -9.23 3.83 -2.04
C ALA A 158 -10.05 3.63 -3.32
N ARG A 159 -9.47 4.05 -4.44
CA ARG A 159 -10.00 3.82 -5.79
C ARG A 159 -8.88 3.31 -6.65
N LEU A 160 -9.24 2.52 -7.67
CA LEU A 160 -8.27 2.11 -8.68
C LEU A 160 -7.58 3.35 -9.26
N THR A 161 -6.26 3.27 -9.34
CA THR A 161 -5.44 4.25 -10.04
C THR A 161 -5.96 4.46 -11.46
N ALA A 162 -6.06 5.73 -11.89
CA ALA A 162 -6.33 6.06 -13.28
C ALA A 162 -5.38 5.29 -14.22
N GLY A 163 -5.92 4.72 -15.31
CA GLY A 163 -5.16 3.90 -16.24
C GLY A 163 -4.87 2.46 -15.78
N ALA A 164 -5.29 2.06 -14.58
CA ALA A 164 -5.17 0.66 -14.16
C ALA A 164 -6.09 -0.25 -14.99
N VAL A 165 -5.50 -1.22 -15.67
CA VAL A 165 -6.21 -2.25 -16.45
C VAL A 165 -6.04 -3.59 -15.74
N ILE A 166 -7.16 -4.14 -15.23
CA ILE A 166 -7.20 -5.46 -14.62
C ILE A 166 -7.23 -6.52 -15.73
N ARG A 167 -6.26 -7.43 -15.73
CA ARG A 167 -6.19 -8.57 -16.65
C ARG A 167 -7.00 -9.75 -16.12
N ALA A 168 -7.32 -10.70 -17.01
CA ALA A 168 -8.10 -11.89 -16.67
C ALA A 168 -7.42 -12.79 -15.61
N ASP A 169 -6.09 -12.73 -15.49
CA ASP A 169 -5.31 -13.46 -14.48
C ASP A 169 -5.20 -12.71 -13.14
N GLY A 170 -5.90 -11.58 -13.00
CA GLY A 170 -5.91 -10.73 -11.82
C GLY A 170 -4.65 -9.87 -11.63
N THR A 171 -3.73 -9.84 -12.61
CA THR A 171 -2.65 -8.85 -12.63
C THR A 171 -3.16 -7.49 -13.09
N ILE A 172 -2.46 -6.42 -12.72
CA ILE A 172 -2.81 -5.05 -13.13
C ILE A 172 -1.65 -4.48 -13.93
N VAL A 173 -1.98 -3.85 -15.05
CA VAL A 173 -1.03 -3.09 -15.87
C VAL A 173 -1.51 -1.67 -16.04
N TYR A 174 -0.58 -0.77 -16.35
CA TYR A 174 -0.84 0.67 -16.43
C TYR A 174 -0.32 1.20 -17.77
N PRO A 175 -0.95 0.85 -18.90
CA PRO A 175 -0.53 1.33 -20.21
C PRO A 175 -0.77 2.84 -20.32
N ASP A 176 0.09 3.53 -21.05
CA ASP A 176 -0.15 4.93 -21.42
C ASP A 176 -1.17 4.97 -22.56
N VAL A 177 -2.43 5.22 -22.23
CA VAL A 177 -3.54 5.28 -23.21
C VAL A 177 -4.16 6.68 -23.23
N GLU A 178 -3.37 7.71 -23.54
CA GLU A 178 -3.95 8.94 -24.07
C GLU A 178 -4.36 8.72 -25.54
N GLY A 179 -5.60 8.28 -25.74
CA GLY A 179 -6.19 8.13 -27.06
C GLY A 179 -7.72 8.16 -27.11
N ASP A 180 -8.44 7.83 -26.03
CA ASP A 180 -9.90 7.99 -26.01
C ASP A 180 -10.42 8.01 -24.55
N ALA A 181 -11.26 9.00 -24.24
CA ALA A 181 -11.92 9.26 -22.95
C ALA A 181 -11.12 9.95 -21.82
N ALA A 182 -11.39 11.26 -21.73
CA ALA A 182 -11.52 12.07 -20.52
C ALA A 182 -10.24 12.42 -19.71
N LYS A 183 -9.70 13.58 -20.07
CA LYS A 183 -9.22 14.57 -19.09
C LYS A 183 -10.34 14.85 -18.08
N GLU A 184 -10.36 14.14 -16.95
CA GLU A 184 -10.94 14.67 -15.72
C GLU A 184 -9.78 15.05 -14.80
N GLU A 185 -9.61 16.36 -14.63
CA GLU A 185 -8.75 16.93 -13.61
C GLU A 185 -9.13 16.33 -12.24
N PRO A 186 -8.17 15.88 -11.41
CA PRO A 186 -8.50 15.51 -10.06
C PRO A 186 -9.02 16.75 -9.32
N ALA A 187 -10.23 16.62 -8.80
CA ALA A 187 -10.87 17.59 -7.92
C ALA A 187 -9.90 18.10 -6.85
N ALA A 188 -9.87 19.43 -6.72
CA ALA A 188 -9.22 20.26 -5.73
C ALA A 188 -8.33 19.56 -4.68
N ARG A 189 -7.05 19.93 -4.71
CA ARG A 189 -6.13 19.83 -3.57
C ARG A 189 -6.82 20.39 -2.32
N PRO A 190 -6.91 19.66 -1.20
CA PRO A 190 -7.08 20.32 0.08
C PRO A 190 -5.75 20.98 0.43
N ASP A 191 -5.79 22.30 0.61
CA ASP A 191 -4.66 23.09 1.08
C ASP A 191 -4.09 22.49 2.38
N ALA A 192 -2.76 22.40 2.43
CA ALA A 192 -1.95 22.26 3.63
C ALA A 192 -0.78 23.22 3.52
#